data_AF-F3FYB1-F1
#
_entry.id   AF-F3FYB1-F1
#
_cell.length_a   1.000
_cell.length_b   1.000
_cell.length_c   1.000
_cell.angle_alpha   90.00
_cell.angle_beta   90.00
_cell.angle_gamma   90.00
#
_symmetry.space_group_name_H-M   'P 1'
#
loop_
_entity.id
_entity.type
_entity.pdbx_description
1 polymer ?
#
loop_
_entity_poly.entity_id
_entity_poly.type
_entity_poly.pdbx_seq_one_letter_code
_entity_poly.pdbx_strand_id
1 'polypeptide(L)' 'ETTVHVTYYPLQAADAERTGVSPIGRQIPDLQLYVLDALRQPVPLGVAGELYVG' A
#
# COMPACT_ATOMS: atom_id res chain seq x y z
N GLU A 1 -13.84 6.73 4.37
CA GLU A 1 -13.60 6.46 5.79
C GLU A 1 -13.29 4.99 5.94
N THR A 2 -12.15 4.64 6.55
CA THR A 2 -11.68 3.26 6.72
C THR A 2 -11.48 3.02 8.20
N THR A 3 -12.07 1.97 8.75
CA THR A 3 -12.00 1.72 10.19
C THR A 3 -10.76 0.87 10.49
N VAL A 4 -9.73 1.55 10.98
CA VAL A 4 -8.48 0.99 11.54
C VAL A 4 -7.38 0.57 10.55
N HIS A 5 -7.54 -0.50 9.75
CA HIS A 5 -6.47 -0.98 8.84
C HIS A 5 -7.01 -1.45 7.48
N VAL A 6 -6.25 -1.23 6.42
CA VAL A 6 -6.58 -1.67 5.03
C VAL A 6 -5.43 -2.40 4.34
N THR A 7 -4.23 -2.31 4.89
CA THR A 7 -3.02 -2.98 4.40
C THR A 7 -2.33 -3.71 5.54
N TYR A 8 -1.54 -4.72 5.19
CA TYR A 8 -0.66 -5.40 6.12
C TYR A 8 0.62 -5.87 5.43
N TYR A 9 1.68 -5.96 6.22
CA TYR A 9 2.97 -6.52 5.81
C TYR A 9 3.39 -7.59 6.84
N PRO A 10 3.49 -8.87 6.45
CA PRO A 10 4.00 -9.92 7.33
C PRO A 10 5.49 -9.70 7.62
N LEU A 11 5.83 -9.43 8.87
CA LEU A 11 7.22 -9.23 9.28
C LEU A 11 7.98 -10.57 9.31
N GLN A 12 9.22 -10.52 8.84
CA GLN A 12 10.20 -11.59 8.87
C GLN A 12 11.43 -11.14 9.66
N ALA A 13 12.24 -12.08 10.14
CA ALA A 13 13.45 -11.75 10.90
C ALA A 13 14.41 -10.84 10.11
N ALA A 14 14.47 -10.99 8.78
CA ALA A 14 15.29 -10.15 7.92
C ALA A 14 14.85 -8.67 7.87
N ASP A 15 13.58 -8.37 8.19
CA ASP A 15 13.10 -6.99 8.21
C ASP A 15 13.69 -6.19 9.38
N ALA A 16 14.22 -6.85 10.41
CA ALA A 16 14.88 -6.18 11.54
C ALA A 16 16.16 -5.44 11.11
N GLU A 17 16.84 -5.93 10.08
CA GLU A 17 18.06 -5.35 9.54
C GLU A 17 17.77 -4.27 8.48
N ARG A 18 16.50 -4.04 8.16
CA ARG A 18 16.11 -3.19 7.04
C ARG A 18 16.14 -1.72 7.44
N THR A 19 17.06 -0.97 6.83
CA THR A 19 17.15 0.48 7.03
C THR A 19 16.17 1.22 6.10
N GLY A 20 15.48 2.24 6.60
CA GLY A 20 14.60 3.11 5.80
C GLY A 20 13.13 2.99 6.17
N VAL A 21 12.24 3.36 5.24
CA VAL A 21 10.79 3.50 5.51
C VAL A 21 10.09 2.14 5.53
N SER A 22 9.34 1.83 6.60
CA SER A 22 8.52 0.61 6.71
C SER A 22 7.48 0.54 5.58
N PRO A 23 7.30 -0.61 4.90
CA PRO A 23 6.32 -0.70 3.83
C PRO A 23 4.94 -0.92 4.44
N ILE A 24 3.90 -0.36 3.82
CA ILE A 24 2.52 -0.66 4.22
C ILE A 24 2.08 -2.08 3.81
N GLY A 25 2.79 -2.70 2.86
CA GLY A 25 2.57 -4.07 2.41
C GLY A 25 1.46 -4.17 1.36
N ARG A 26 0.59 -5.17 1.53
CA ARG A 26 -0.49 -5.51 0.59
C ARG A 26 -1.86 -5.28 1.21
N GLN A 27 -2.89 -5.22 0.38
CA GLN A 27 -4.27 -5.12 0.83
C GLN A 27 -4.65 -6.29 1.75
N ILE A 28 -5.50 -6.01 2.74
CA ILE A 28 -6.27 -7.05 3.43
C ILE A 28 -7.15 -7.76 2.37
N PRO A 29 -7.38 -9.09 2.50
CA PRO A 29 -8.28 -9.79 1.60
C PRO A 29 -9.64 -9.08 1.45
N ASP A 30 -10.24 -9.22 0.27
CA ASP A 30 -11.53 -8.65 -0.11
C ASP A 30 -11.56 -7.12 -0.30
N LEU A 31 -10.48 -6.40 0.05
CA LEU A 31 -10.29 -4.99 -0.32
C LEU A 31 -9.60 -4.84 -1.68
N GLN A 32 -9.85 -3.72 -2.33
CA GLN A 32 -9.14 -3.29 -3.53
C GLN A 32 -8.31 -2.05 -3.22
N LEU A 33 -7.07 -2.01 -3.72
CA LEU A 33 -6.20 -0.85 -3.62
C LEU A 33 -5.80 -0.36 -5.00
N TYR A 34 -5.89 0.94 -5.18
CA TYR A 34 -5.49 1.61 -6.40
C TYR A 34 -4.54 2.75 -6.06
N VAL A 35 -3.51 2.94 -6.88
CA VAL A 35 -2.71 4.16 -6.87
C VAL A 35 -3.06 4.91 -8.15
N LEU A 36 -3.68 6.08 -7.99
CA LEU A 36 -4.26 6.83 -9.09
C LEU A 36 -3.54 8.17 -9.32
N ASP A 37 -3.56 8.63 -10.56
CA ASP A 37 -3.17 9.99 -10.93
C ASP A 37 -4.32 11.00 -10.73
N ALA A 38 -4.06 12.27 -11.05
CA ALA A 38 -5.03 13.36 -10.95
C ALA A 38 -6.26 13.19 -11.89
N LEU A 39 -6.17 12.33 -12.90
CA LEU A 39 -7.26 11.99 -13.82
C LEU A 39 -8.00 10.71 -13.41
N ARG A 40 -7.69 10.16 -12.22
CA ARG A 40 -8.24 8.91 -11.67
C ARG A 40 -7.90 7.67 -12.49
N GLN A 41 -6.72 7.65 -13.12
CA GLN A 41 -6.21 6.47 -13.83
C GLN A 41 -5.10 5.78 -13.03
N PRO A 42 -4.98 4.43 -13.09
CA PRO A 42 -3.91 3.70 -12.43
C PRO A 42 -2.52 4.15 -12.91
N VAL A 43 -1.62 4.42 -11.97
CA VAL A 43 -0.23 4.76 -12.30
C VAL A 43 0.63 3.50 -12.51
N PRO A 44 1.69 3.58 -13.32
CA PRO A 44 2.68 2.50 -13.44
C PRO A 44 3.42 2.21 -12.13
N LEU A 45 4.03 1.03 -12.04
CA LEU A 45 4.87 0.65 -10.89
C LEU A 45 6.02 1.64 -10.69
N GLY A 46 6.24 2.04 -9.43
CA GLY A 46 7.30 2.97 -9.04
C GLY A 46 6.95 4.45 -9.22
N VAL A 47 5.78 4.78 -9.80
CA VAL A 47 5.30 6.16 -9.93
C VAL A 47 4.43 6.51 -8.72
N ALA A 48 4.64 7.69 -8.15
CA ALA A 48 3.84 8.18 -7.05
C ALA A 48 2.43 8.59 -7.52
N GLY A 49 1.43 8.34 -6.68
CA GLY A 49 0.04 8.75 -6.91
C GLY A 49 -0.76 8.71 -5.60
N GLU A 50 -2.06 8.97 -5.70
CA GLU A 50 -2.98 8.94 -4.58
C GLU A 50 -3.47 7.51 -4.31
N LEU A 51 -3.45 7.10 -3.05
CA LEU A 51 -3.94 5.77 -2.64
C LEU A 51 -5.47 5.81 -2.44
N TYR A 52 -6.17 4.95 -3.16
CA TYR A 52 -7.61 4.72 -3.03
C TYR A 52 -7.88 3.30 -2.52
N VAL A 53 -8.88 3.18 -1.65
CA VAL A 53 -9.37 1.91 -1.10
C VAL A 53 -10.80 1.70 -1.56
N GLY A 54 -11.09 0.52 -2.10
CA GLY A 54 -12.42 0.09 -2.57
C GLY A 54 -12.83 -1.25 -1.99
#